data_AF-A0A9D6KR30-F1
#
_entry.id   AF-A0A9D6KR30-F1
#
_cell.length_a   1.000
_cell.length_b   1.000
_cell.length_c   1.000
_cell.angle_alpha   90.00
_cell.angle_beta   90.00
_cell.angle_gamma   90.00
#
_symmetry.space_group_name_H-M   'P 1'
#
loop_
_entity.id
_entity.type
_entity.pdbx_description
1 polymer ?
#
loop_
_entity_poly.entity_id
_entity_poly.type
_entity_poly.pdbx_seq_one_letter_code
_entity_poly.pdbx_strand_id
1 'polypeptide(L)' 'VVEKAVERMMPKESPLAQRQLAKLRVYAGTEHPHTAQNPKTINFKSKNRKNSRIG' A
#
# COMPACT_ATOMS: atom_id res chain seq x y z
N VAL A 1 -10.64 4.95 -2.41
CA VAL A 1 -10.93 4.15 -1.18
C VAL A 1 -9.64 3.67 -0.51
N VAL A 2 -8.74 2.99 -1.25
CA VAL A 2 -7.47 2.47 -0.71
C VAL A 2 -6.57 3.56 -0.13
N GLU A 3 -6.35 4.66 -0.85
CA GLU A 3 -5.52 5.79 -0.39
C GLU A 3 -6.01 6.37 0.95
N LYS A 4 -7.31 6.64 1.07
CA LYS A 4 -7.95 7.11 2.33
C LYS A 4 -7.83 6.09 3.46
N ALA A 5 -7.81 4.79 3.16
CA ALA A 5 -7.60 3.77 4.19
C ALA A 5 -6.17 3.84 4.73
N VAL A 6 -5.18 3.98 3.85
CA VAL A 6 -3.76 4.15 4.23
C VAL A 6 -3.55 5.44 5.01
N GLU A 7 -4.14 6.55 4.57
CA GLU A 7 -4.09 7.85 5.28
C GLU A 7 -4.58 7.73 6.73
N ARG A 8 -5.67 7.00 6.97
CA ARG A 8 -6.23 6.79 8.32
C ARG A 8 -5.34 5.93 9.22
N MET A 9 -4.45 5.12 8.65
CA MET A 9 -3.46 4.34 9.40
C MET A 9 -2.24 5.16 9.81
N MET A 10 -2.08 6.38 9.27
CA MET A 10 -0.94 7.25 9.51
C MET A 10 -1.25 8.30 10.60
N PRO A 11 -0.23 8.82 11.30
CA PRO A 11 -0.41 9.92 12.25
C PRO A 11 -0.82 11.20 11.53
N LYS A 12 -2.05 11.68 11.75
CA LYS A 12 -2.68 12.76 10.98
C LYS A 12 -1.94 14.11 11.06
N GLU A 13 -1.31 14.41 12.19
CA GLU A 13 -0.64 15.70 12.43
C GLU A 13 0.87 15.67 12.20
N SER A 14 1.39 14.62 11.54
CA SER A 14 2.83 14.50 11.30
C SER A 14 3.22 15.00 9.91
N PRO A 15 4.14 15.99 9.80
CA PRO A 15 4.74 16.37 8.52
C PRO A 15 5.45 15.20 7.81
N LEU A 16 5.96 14.24 8.58
CA LEU A 16 6.57 13.02 8.03
C LEU A 16 5.53 12.12 7.37
N ALA A 17 4.35 11.97 7.98
CA ALA A 17 3.26 11.17 7.40
C ALA A 17 2.82 11.74 6.05
N GLN A 18 2.69 13.06 5.93
CA GLN A 18 2.38 13.72 4.66
C GLN A 18 3.45 13.45 3.59
N ARG A 19 4.73 13.55 3.95
CA ARG A 19 5.84 13.22 3.04
C ARG A 19 5.85 11.76 2.60
N GLN A 20 5.43 10.84 3.47
CA GLN A 20 5.31 9.42 3.13
C GLN A 20 4.12 9.16 2.22
N LEU A 21 2.97 9.77 2.49
CA LEU A 21 1.78 9.67 1.64
C LEU A 21 2.03 10.21 0.23
N ALA A 22 2.82 11.28 0.07
CA ALA A 22 3.20 11.81 -1.24
C ALA A 22 3.98 10.81 -2.12
N LYS A 23 4.59 9.77 -1.52
CA LYS A 23 5.31 8.70 -2.24
C LYS A 23 4.42 7.51 -2.57
N LEU A 24 3.21 7.43 -2.02
CA LEU A 24 2.27 6.35 -2.29
C LEU A 24 1.67 6.51 -3.70
N ARG A 25 1.68 5.44 -4.49
CA ARG A 25 1.02 5.39 -5.80
C ARG A 25 0.01 4.24 -5.81
N VAL A 26 -1.25 4.55 -6.04
CA VAL A 26 -2.35 3.58 -6.11
C VAL A 26 -2.94 3.61 -7.50
N TYR A 27 -2.99 2.45 -8.15
CA TYR A 27 -3.55 2.27 -9.49
C TYR A 27 -4.81 1.41 -9.41
N ALA A 28 -5.80 1.73 -10.22
CA ALA A 28 -7.06 0.97 -10.25
C ALA A 28 -6.94 -0.35 -11.02
N GLY A 29 -6.07 -0.38 -12.03
CA GLY A 29 -5.79 -1.56 -12.85
C GLY A 29 -4.54 -2.32 -12.42
N THR A 30 -4.22 -3.38 -13.17
CA THR A 30 -3.01 -4.20 -12.97
C THR A 30 -1.74 -3.55 -13.49
N GLU A 31 -1.87 -2.48 -14.28
CA GLU A 31 -0.76 -1.80 -14.92
C GLU A 31 -0.31 -0.56 -14.13
N HIS A 32 0.99 -0.31 -14.14
CA HIS A 32 1.60 0.89 -13.57
C HIS A 32 2.84 1.31 -14.38
N PRO A 33 3.11 2.62 -14.51
CA PRO A 33 4.24 3.14 -15.30
C PRO A 33 5.63 2.89 -14.66
N HIS A 34 5.69 2.30 -13.47
CA HIS A 34 6.93 2.12 -12.70
C HIS A 34 7.67 0.81 -13.03
N THR A 35 7.57 0.34 -14.28
CA THR A 35 8.20 -0.92 -14.72
C THR A 35 9.72 -0.90 -14.57
N ALA A 36 10.36 0.27 -14.76
CA ALA A 36 11.81 0.42 -14.62
C ALA A 36 12.33 0.30 -13.17
N GLN A 37 11.47 0.42 -12.16
CA GLN A 37 11.88 0.47 -10.75
C GLN A 37 12.05 -0.92 -10.10
N ASN A 38 11.96 -2.01 -10.88
CA ASN A 38 12.02 -3.40 -10.40
C ASN A 38 11.27 -3.61 -9.08
N PRO A 39 9.96 -3.31 -9.04
CA PRO A 39 9.18 -3.40 -7.81
C PRO A 39 9.16 -4.84 -7.28
N LYS A 40 9.39 -5.00 -5.98
CA LYS A 40 9.34 -6.31 -5.32
C LYS A 40 7.90 -6.68 -4.97
N THR A 41 7.42 -7.78 -5.53
CA THR A 41 6.11 -8.32 -5.19
C THR A 41 6.10 -8.85 -3.76
N ILE A 42 5.13 -8.39 -2.95
CA ILE A 42 4.95 -8.84 -1.57
C ILE A 42 3.66 -9.65 -1.48
N ASN A 43 3.79 -10.95 -1.19
CA ASN A 43 2.65 -11.80 -0.89
C ASN A 43 2.26 -11.66 0.59
N PHE A 44 1.15 -10.98 0.88
CA PHE A 44 0.64 -10.82 2.24
C PHE A 44 -0.19 -12.01 2.73
N LYS A 45 -0.74 -12.83 1.82
CA LYS A 45 -1.55 -14.00 2.15
C LYS A 45 -0.73 -15.08 2.86
N SER A 46 0.50 -15.32 2.43
CA SER A 46 1.38 -16.34 3.01
C SER A 46 2.06 -15.93 4.32
N LYS A 47 2.04 -14.64 4.69
CA LYS A 47 2.76 -14.13 5.87
C LYS A 47 2.12 -14.50 7.21
N ASN A 48 0.81 -14.78 7.23
CA ASN A 48 0.11 -15.16 8.45
C ASN A 48 -1.11 -16.03 8.12
N ARG A 49 -1.33 -17.09 8.89
CA ARG A 49 -2.51 -17.97 8.78
C ARG A 49 -3.83 -17.19 8.81
N LYS A 50 -3.89 -16.07 9.54
CA LYS A 50 -5.08 -15.21 9.64
C LYS A 50 -5.35 -14.39 8.36
N ASN A 51 -4.36 -14.21 7.48
CA ASN A 51 -4.51 -13.44 6.24
C ASN A 51 -5.13 -14.25 5.10
N SER A 52 -5.21 -15.57 5.25
CA SER A 52 -5.81 -16.48 4.29
C SER A 52 -7.12 -17.08 4.80
N ARG A 53 -7.87 -16.35 5.66
CA ARG A 53 -9.11 -16.84 6.28
C ARG A 53 -10.13 -17.18 5.19
N ILE A 54 -10.06 -18.41 4.72
CA ILE A 54 -11.10 -19.13 4.00
C ILE A 54 -12.12 -19.44 5.10
N GLY A 55 -13.23 -18.72 5.08
CA GLY A 55 -14.47 -19.19 5.68
C GLY A 55 -15.10 -20.22 4.76
#